data_AF-I0QYP3-F1
#
_entry.id   AF-I0QYP3-F1
#
_cell.length_a   1.000
_cell.length_b   1.000
_cell.length_c   1.000
_cell.angle_alpha   90.00
_cell.angle_beta   90.00
_cell.angle_gamma   90.00
#
_symmetry.space_group_name_H-M   'P 1'
#
loop_
_entity.id
_entity.type
_entity.pdbx_description
1 polymer ?
#
loop_
_entity_poly.entity_id
_entity_poly.type
_entity_poly.pdbx_seq_one_letter_code
_entity_poly.pdbx_strand_id
1 'polypeptide(L)' 'MSLLRNTSNHASYLMALDAGTGSIRAVIFSLEGQQIAVGQAEWQHNPLSDVPG' A
#
# COMPACT_ATOMS: atom_id res chain seq x y z
N MET A 1 20.54 -29.10 -26.90
CA MET A 1 19.13 -29.02 -26.47
C MET A 1 19.07 -28.03 -25.31
N SER A 2 18.72 -26.78 -25.58
CA SER A 2 18.68 -25.71 -24.56
C SER A 2 17.42 -25.87 -23.71
N LEU A 3 17.59 -26.07 -22.40
CA LEU A 3 16.48 -25.98 -21.44
C LEU A 3 16.13 -24.50 -21.29
N LEU A 4 15.03 -24.09 -21.92
CA LEU A 4 14.39 -22.80 -21.71
C LEU A 4 13.93 -22.72 -20.24
N ARG A 5 14.76 -22.13 -19.37
CA ARG A 5 14.30 -21.69 -18.06
C ARG A 5 13.47 -20.44 -18.29
N ASN A 6 12.17 -20.55 -18.09
CA ASN A 6 11.27 -19.40 -18.05
C ASN A 6 11.58 -18.60 -16.77
N THR A 7 12.54 -17.67 -16.84
CA THR A 7 12.88 -16.79 -15.71
C THR A 7 11.96 -15.57 -15.72
N SER A 8 10.68 -15.77 -15.42
CA SER A 8 9.86 -14.64 -15.00
C SER A 8 10.31 -14.24 -13.60
N ASN A 9 11.32 -13.38 -13.53
CA ASN A 9 11.81 -12.84 -12.27
C ASN A 9 10.74 -11.89 -11.73
N HIS A 10 9.81 -12.41 -10.93
CA HIS A 10 8.79 -11.60 -10.28
C HIS A 10 9.43 -10.94 -9.06
N ALA A 11 9.60 -9.62 -9.15
CA ALA A 11 10.02 -8.83 -8.00
C ALA A 11 8.87 -8.81 -6.99
N SER A 12 9.16 -9.31 -5.79
CA SER A 12 8.22 -9.32 -4.66
C SER A 12 8.35 -8.04 -3.85
N TYR A 13 7.22 -7.49 -3.44
CA TYR A 13 7.13 -6.31 -2.59
C TYR A 13 6.09 -6.53 -1.50
N LEU A 14 6.19 -5.76 -0.43
CA LEU A 14 5.18 -5.69 0.63
C LEU A 14 4.38 -4.40 0.46
N MET A 15 3.09 -4.45 0.77
CA MET A 15 2.25 -3.25 0.87
C MET A 15 1.71 -3.14 2.29
N ALA A 16 1.86 -1.96 2.89
CA ALA A 16 1.17 -1.58 4.12
C ALA A 16 0.04 -0.61 3.80
N LEU A 17 -1.15 -0.87 4.35
CA LEU A 17 -2.29 0.05 4.34
C LEU A 17 -2.41 0.65 5.75
N ASP A 18 -2.18 1.95 5.85
CA ASP A 18 -2.31 2.72 7.09
C ASP A 18 -3.56 3.60 7.01
N ALA A 19 -4.58 3.25 7.79
CA ALA A 19 -5.87 3.94 7.85
C ALA A 19 -5.89 4.88 9.07
N GLY A 20 -5.64 6.16 8.83
CA GLY A 20 -5.80 7.22 9.82
C GLY A 20 -7.24 7.76 9.83
N THR A 21 -7.59 8.56 10.84
CA THR A 21 -8.97 9.04 11.05
C THR A 21 -9.59 9.76 9.83
N GLY A 22 -8.78 10.50 9.06
CA GLY A 22 -9.21 11.27 7.89
C GLY A 22 -8.53 10.88 6.57
N SER A 23 -7.72 9.82 6.56
CA SER A 23 -6.95 9.48 5.37
C SER A 23 -6.54 8.02 5.35
N ILE A 24 -6.18 7.55 4.17
CA ILE A 24 -5.52 6.27 3.98
C ILE A 24 -4.21 6.47 3.23
N ARG A 25 -3.18 5.72 3.65
CA ARG A 25 -1.89 5.66 2.97
C ARG A 25 -1.58 4.23 2.56
N ALA A 26 -1.26 4.03 1.30
CA ALA A 26 -0.68 2.79 0.77
C ALA A 26 0.82 3.00 0.59
N VAL A 27 1.62 2.17 1.26
CA VAL A 27 3.09 2.23 1.19
C VAL A 27 3.62 0.91 0.64
N ILE A 28 4.46 0.99 -0.39
CA ILE A 28 5.17 -0.17 -0.95
C ILE A 28 6.55 -0.25 -0.32
N PHE A 29 6.95 -1.43 0.14
CA PHE A 29 8.27 -1.72 0.68
C PHE A 29 8.99 -2.81 -0.12
N SER A 30 10.32 -2.72 -0.20
CA SER A 30 11.16 -3.86 -0.55
C SER A 30 11.19 -4.88 0.60
N LEU A 31 11.74 -6.07 0.34
CA LEU A 31 11.86 -7.12 1.36
C LEU A 31 12.89 -6.76 2.45
N GLU A 32 13.80 -5.84 2.17
CA GLU A 32 14.77 -5.27 3.12
C GLU A 32 14.18 -4.10 3.93
N GLY A 33 12.88 -3.84 3.79
CA GLY A 33 12.17 -2.81 4.54
C GLY A 33 12.36 -1.39 4.01
N GLN A 34 12.90 -1.20 2.81
CA GLN A 34 13.03 0.12 2.20
C GLN A 34 11.69 0.59 1.64
N GLN A 35 11.26 1.81 1.94
CA GLN A 35 10.08 2.40 1.31
C GLN A 35 10.38 2.73 -0.16
N ILE A 36 9.56 2.18 -1.07
CA ILE A 36 9.72 2.32 -2.52
C ILE A 36 8.76 3.35 -3.10
N ALA A 37 7.51 3.33 -2.64
CA ALA A 37 6.47 4.23 -3.13
C ALA A 37 5.41 4.50 -2.06
N VAL A 38 4.71 5.61 -2.22
CA VAL A 38 3.61 6.02 -1.34
C VAL A 38 2.48 6.62 -2.17
N GLY A 39 1.26 6.21 -1.88
CA GLY A 39 0.03 6.87 -2.32
C GLY A 39 -0.82 7.22 -1.11
N GLN A 40 -1.41 8.40 -1.09
CA GLN A 40 -2.27 8.85 -0.02
C GLN A 40 -3.56 9.44 -0.59
N ALA A 41 -4.68 9.17 0.07
CA ALA A 41 -5.95 9.80 -0.19
C ALA A 41 -6.59 10.25 1.13
N GLU A 42 -7.15 11.45 1.13
CA GLU A 42 -8.02 11.89 2.22
C GLU A 42 -9.43 11.34 1.99
N TRP A 43 -10.11 10.99 3.07
CA TRP A 43 -11.55 10.80 3.04
C TRP A 43 -12.21 11.86 3.92
N GLN A 44 -13.41 12.27 3.52
CA GLN A 44 -14.25 13.06 4.42
C GLN A 44 -15.03 12.09 5.31
N HIS A 45 -14.82 12.20 6.61
CA HIS A 45 -15.71 11.58 7.58
C HIS A 45 -16.96 12.47 7.65
N ASN A 46 -18.03 12.06 6.95
CA ASN A 46 -19.29 12.77 7.02
C ASN A 46 -19.80 12.69 8.46
N PRO A 47 -19.94 13.82 9.16
CA PRO A 47 -20.39 13.81 10.54
C PRO A 47 -21.82 13.25 10.60
N LEU A 48 -22.06 12.37 11.57
CA LEU A 48 -23.41 11.97 11.92
C LEU A 48 -24.02 13.08 12.78
N SER A 49 -25.25 13.47 12.46
CA SER A 49 -25.93 14.65 13.03
C SER A 49 -25.93 14.72 14.56
N ASP A 50 -25.87 13.57 15.22
CA ASP A 50 -26.00 13.44 16.68
C ASP A 50 -24.78 12.75 17.33
N VAL A 51 -23.65 12.64 16.62
CA VAL A 51 -22.41 12.07 17.18
C VAL A 51 -21.34 13.17 17.22
N PRO A 52 -20.88 13.58 18.42
CA PRO A 52 -19.77 14.52 18.54
C PRO A 52 -18.52 13.96 17.86
N GLY A 53 -17.83 14.83 17.11
CA GLY A 53 -16.52 14.55 16.50
C GLY A 53 -15.37 14.65 17.49
#